data_AF-A0ABD7HKR7-F1
#
_entry.id   AF-A0ABD7HKR7-F1
#
_cell.length_a   1.000
_cell.length_b   1.000
_cell.length_c   1.000
_cell.angle_alpha   90.00
_cell.angle_beta   90.00
_cell.angle_gamma   90.00
#
_symmetry.space_group_name_H-M   'P 1'
#
loop_
_entity.id
_entity.type
_entity.pdbx_description
1 polymer ?
#
loop_
_entity_poly.entity_id
_entity_poly.type
_entity_poly.pdbx_seq_one_letter_code
_entity_poly.pdbx_strand_id
1 'polypeptide(L)'
;MALTTDLQPTLISRRYSIKIDYRLGVSPEVKVVAPELQLHHEAEVLPHTFPGEKLCLHLPGEWSPNMYIAHTTVPWTSEWLFYYELWLVTGNWEGGGHGEPDRP
;
A
#
# COMPACT_ATOMS: atom_id res chain seq x y z
N MET A 1 -18.27 -3.81 4.06
CA MET A 1 -17.80 -5.20 4.00
C MET A 1 -16.30 -5.20 4.23
N ALA A 2 -15.81 -6.13 5.05
CA ALA A 2 -14.38 -6.33 5.24
C ALA A 2 -13.98 -7.66 4.59
N LEU A 3 -12.87 -7.67 3.85
CA LEU A 3 -12.28 -8.87 3.27
C LEU A 3 -10.82 -8.97 3.73
N THR A 4 -10.40 -10.17 4.09
CA THR A 4 -8.98 -10.48 4.30
C THR A 4 -8.51 -11.40 3.19
N THR A 5 -7.37 -11.08 2.57
CA THR A 5 -6.76 -11.87 1.51
C THR A 5 -5.26 -11.81 1.60
N ASP A 6 -4.58 -12.82 1.05
CA ASP A 6 -3.13 -12.84 0.95
C ASP A 6 -2.68 -12.29 -0.41
N LEU A 7 -1.64 -11.45 -0.41
CA LEU A 7 -0.93 -10.99 -1.59
C LEU A 7 0.55 -11.37 -1.50
N GLN A 8 1.14 -11.63 -2.66
CA GLN A 8 2.57 -11.85 -2.81
C GLN A 8 2.99 -11.15 -4.12
N PRO A 9 3.57 -9.94 -4.06
CA PRO A 9 3.78 -9.12 -5.27
C PRO A 9 4.61 -9.80 -6.36
N THR A 10 5.65 -10.52 -5.96
CA THR A 10 6.51 -11.31 -6.85
C THR A 10 6.76 -12.70 -6.26
N LEU A 11 7.31 -13.62 -7.04
CA LEU A 11 7.65 -14.98 -6.58
C LEU A 11 8.63 -15.01 -5.39
N ILE A 12 9.43 -13.96 -5.22
CA ILE A 12 10.43 -13.84 -4.14
C ILE A 12 10.01 -12.90 -3.01
N SER A 13 8.90 -12.16 -3.21
CA SER A 13 8.36 -11.28 -2.19
C SER A 13 7.82 -12.08 -1.02
N ARG A 14 7.75 -11.45 0.15
CA ARG A 14 7.03 -11.99 1.31
C ARG A 14 5.55 -12.08 0.97
N ARG A 15 4.87 -13.00 1.66
CA ARG A 15 3.41 -13.08 1.63
C ARG A 15 2.82 -12.18 2.70
N TYR A 16 1.89 -11.33 2.31
CA TYR A 16 1.21 -10.39 3.18
C TYR A 16 -0.28 -10.73 3.24
N SER A 17 -0.80 -10.89 4.44
CA SER A 17 -2.24 -10.87 4.68
C SER A 17 -2.69 -9.43 4.81
N ILE A 18 -3.62 -9.00 3.97
CA ILE A 18 -4.16 -7.65 3.95
C ILE A 18 -5.64 -7.66 4.32
N LYS A 19 -6.11 -6.57 4.91
CA LYS A 19 -7.53 -6.31 5.14
C LYS A 19 -7.97 -5.15 4.25
N ILE A 20 -9.02 -5.39 3.48
CA ILE A 20 -9.70 -4.39 2.65
C ILE A 20 -11.06 -4.09 3.28
N ASP A 21 -11.22 -2.88 3.80
CA ASP A 21 -12.48 -2.37 4.33
C ASP A 21 -13.19 -1.52 3.25
N TYR A 22 -14.25 -2.07 2.66
CA TYR A 22 -15.02 -1.44 1.59
C TYR A 22 -16.39 -0.96 2.04
N ARG A 23 -16.75 0.26 1.65
CA ARG A 23 -18.08 0.84 1.80
C ARG A 23 -18.53 1.42 0.45
N LEU A 24 -19.80 1.20 0.10
CA LEU A 24 -20.35 1.65 -1.17
C LEU A 24 -20.14 3.17 -1.33
N GLY A 25 -19.60 3.59 -2.47
CA GLY A 25 -19.34 4.99 -2.79
C GLY A 25 -18.08 5.60 -2.16
N VAL A 26 -17.30 4.85 -1.38
CA VAL A 26 -16.09 5.32 -0.70
C VAL A 26 -14.88 4.50 -1.14
N SER A 27 -13.72 5.15 -1.32
CA SER A 27 -12.49 4.44 -1.67
C SER A 27 -12.16 3.37 -0.60
N PRO A 28 -11.79 2.15 -1.00
CA PRO A 28 -11.45 1.10 -0.05
C PRO A 28 -10.28 1.50 0.85
N GLU A 29 -10.40 1.25 2.16
CA GLU A 29 -9.27 1.38 3.07
C GLU A 29 -8.54 0.05 3.15
N VAL A 30 -7.20 0.07 3.05
CA VAL A 30 -6.37 -1.14 3.07
C VAL A 30 -5.33 -1.05 4.18
N LYS A 31 -5.14 -2.15 4.90
CA LYS A 31 -4.07 -2.32 5.89
C LYS A 31 -3.41 -3.68 5.75
N VAL A 32 -2.13 -3.75 6.09
CA VAL A 32 -1.42 -5.04 6.27
C VAL A 32 -1.74 -5.58 7.67
N VAL A 33 -2.14 -6.84 7.73
CA VAL A 33 -2.47 -7.56 8.98
C VAL A 33 -1.29 -8.41 9.43
N ALA A 34 -0.60 -9.06 8.48
CA ALA A 34 0.57 -9.88 8.77
C ALA A 34 1.47 -10.00 7.52
N PRO A 35 2.80 -10.08 7.67
CA PRO A 35 3.54 -9.74 8.89
C PRO A 35 3.39 -8.25 9.23
N GLU A 36 3.70 -7.88 10.47
CA GLU A 36 3.77 -6.47 10.88
C GLU A 36 4.81 -5.72 10.03
N LEU A 37 4.41 -4.55 9.53
CA LEU A 37 5.28 -3.71 8.72
C LEU A 37 6.41 -3.16 9.59
N GLN A 38 7.63 -3.37 9.13
CA GLN A 38 8.85 -2.83 9.71
C GLN A 38 9.16 -1.45 9.13
N LEU A 39 9.86 -0.62 9.90
CA LEU A 39 10.46 0.61 9.44
C LEU A 39 11.87 0.35 8.91
N HIS A 40 12.28 1.09 7.89
CA HIS A 40 13.69 1.26 7.58
C HIS A 40 14.41 1.87 8.79
N HIS A 41 15.66 1.49 9.03
CA HIS A 41 16.40 1.86 10.24
C HIS A 41 16.60 3.37 10.46
N GLU A 42 16.51 4.17 9.40
CA GLU A 42 16.62 5.63 9.44
C GLU A 42 15.25 6.34 9.37
N ALA A 43 14.14 5.59 9.33
CA ALA A 43 12.80 6.13 9.18
C ALA A 43 12.01 6.10 10.49
N GLU A 44 11.25 7.17 10.75
CA GLU A 44 10.35 7.26 11.91
C GLU A 44 8.91 6.81 11.57
N VAL A 45 8.54 6.84 10.28
CA VAL A 45 7.19 6.53 9.79
C VAL A 45 7.24 5.69 8.51
N LEU A 46 6.18 4.93 8.26
CA LEU A 46 6.00 4.21 7.00
C LEU A 46 5.71 5.21 5.86
N PRO A 47 6.38 5.07 4.71
CA PRO A 47 6.11 5.90 3.55
C PRO A 47 4.70 5.62 3.03
N HIS A 48 4.06 6.63 2.42
CA HIS A 48 2.78 6.45 1.73
C HIS A 48 1.72 5.73 2.57
N THR A 49 1.57 6.16 3.82
CA THR A 49 0.47 5.73 4.71
C THR A 49 -0.29 6.94 5.26
N PHE A 50 -1.59 6.77 5.48
CA PHE A 50 -2.41 7.67 6.30
C PHE A 50 -2.35 7.21 7.77
N PRO A 51 -2.81 8.06 8.72
CA PRO A 51 -2.83 7.70 10.15
C PRO A 51 -3.47 6.34 10.42
N GLY A 52 -2.81 5.56 11.29
CA GLY A 52 -3.19 4.19 11.60
C GLY A 52 -2.83 3.17 10.51
N GLU A 53 -1.73 3.43 9.77
CA GLU A 53 -1.12 2.53 8.78
C GLU A 53 -2.05 2.12 7.63
N LYS A 54 -2.97 3.01 7.26
CA LYS A 54 -3.80 2.82 6.08
C LYS A 54 -2.95 3.14 4.85
N LEU A 55 -2.87 2.21 3.89
CA LEU A 55 -2.03 2.40 2.72
C LEU A 55 -2.58 3.53 1.82
N CYS A 56 -1.68 4.37 1.30
CA CYS A 56 -1.97 5.34 0.26
C CYS A 56 -1.71 4.69 -1.10
N LEU A 57 -2.79 4.32 -1.79
CA LEU A 57 -2.72 3.45 -2.99
C LEU A 57 -2.89 4.19 -4.32
N HIS A 58 -3.33 5.44 -4.31
CA HIS A 58 -3.63 6.19 -5.52
C HIS A 58 -3.63 7.70 -5.23
N LEU A 59 -3.47 8.51 -6.29
CA LEU A 59 -3.58 9.96 -6.21
C LEU A 59 -5.04 10.42 -6.09
N PRO A 60 -5.28 11.67 -5.63
CA PRO A 60 -6.61 12.26 -5.68
C PRO A 60 -7.17 12.25 -7.12
N GLY A 61 -8.38 11.69 -7.28
CA GLY A 61 -9.07 11.63 -8.58
C GLY A 61 -8.81 10.37 -9.41
N GLU A 62 -7.85 9.52 -9.03
CA GLU A 62 -7.57 8.27 -9.76
C GLU A 62 -8.55 7.13 -9.44
N TRP A 63 -9.24 7.21 -8.30
CA TRP A 63 -10.24 6.21 -7.90
C TRP A 63 -11.66 6.73 -8.14
N SER A 64 -12.54 5.84 -8.60
CA SER A 64 -13.99 6.08 -8.68
C SER A 64 -14.82 4.86 -8.22
N PRO A 65 -16.09 5.07 -7.77
CA PRO A 65 -16.91 4.00 -7.19
C PRO A 65 -17.27 2.83 -8.11
N ASN A 66 -17.14 3.01 -9.43
CA ASN A 66 -17.39 2.00 -10.45
C ASN A 66 -16.16 1.13 -10.77
N MET A 67 -15.02 1.39 -10.14
CA MET A 67 -13.82 0.57 -10.32
C MET A 67 -13.90 -0.72 -9.51
N TYR A 68 -13.55 -1.84 -10.15
CA TYR A 68 -13.48 -3.12 -9.45
C TYR A 68 -12.25 -3.19 -8.56
N ILE A 69 -12.46 -3.54 -7.28
CA ILE A 69 -11.40 -3.78 -6.28
C ILE A 69 -10.32 -4.72 -6.83
N ALA A 70 -10.73 -5.76 -7.57
CA ALA A 70 -9.81 -6.74 -8.17
C ALA A 70 -8.90 -6.16 -9.25
N HIS A 71 -9.30 -5.07 -9.91
CA HIS A 71 -8.55 -4.44 -11.01
C HIS A 71 -7.85 -3.14 -10.59
N THR A 72 -8.12 -2.61 -9.40
CA THR A 72 -7.50 -1.37 -8.90
C THR A 72 -6.86 -1.57 -7.53
N THR A 73 -7.65 -1.66 -6.47
CA THR A 73 -7.17 -1.74 -5.09
C THR A 73 -6.23 -2.91 -4.85
N VAL A 74 -6.53 -4.10 -5.39
CA VAL A 74 -5.66 -5.28 -5.24
C VAL A 74 -4.32 -5.09 -5.97
N PRO A 75 -4.29 -4.74 -7.27
CA PRO A 75 -3.05 -4.39 -7.96
C PRO A 75 -2.25 -3.26 -7.30
N TRP A 76 -2.89 -2.15 -6.93
CA TRP A 76 -2.20 -1.03 -6.26
C TRP A 76 -1.62 -1.43 -4.89
N THR A 77 -2.32 -2.28 -4.14
CA THR A 77 -1.77 -2.81 -2.89
C THR A 77 -0.55 -3.69 -3.16
N SER A 78 -0.60 -4.53 -4.19
CA SER A 78 0.53 -5.36 -4.60
C SER A 78 1.74 -4.50 -5.01
N GLU A 79 1.51 -3.42 -5.76
CA GLU A 79 2.54 -2.47 -6.15
C GLU A 79 3.15 -1.74 -4.94
N TRP A 80 2.30 -1.25 -4.03
CA TRP A 80 2.77 -0.62 -2.79
C TRP A 80 3.64 -1.58 -1.97
N LEU A 81 3.23 -2.84 -1.83
CA LEU A 81 4.00 -3.87 -1.12
C LEU A 81 5.35 -4.16 -1.80
N PHE A 82 5.40 -4.16 -3.13
CA PHE A 82 6.65 -4.29 -3.87
C PHE A 82 7.63 -3.15 -3.58
N TYR A 83 7.16 -1.90 -3.66
CA TYR A 83 8.01 -0.74 -3.36
C TYR A 83 8.35 -0.61 -1.87
N TYR A 84 7.49 -1.09 -0.99
CA TYR A 84 7.79 -1.22 0.43
C TYR A 84 8.98 -2.16 0.68
N GLU A 85 9.01 -3.32 0.01
CA GLU A 85 10.15 -4.24 0.13
C GLU A 85 11.46 -3.60 -0.36
N LEU A 86 11.40 -2.80 -1.44
CA LEU A 86 12.56 -2.05 -1.92
C LEU A 86 12.97 -0.95 -0.92
N TRP A 87 12.01 -0.17 -0.42
CA TRP A 87 12.23 0.89 0.55
C TRP A 87 12.87 0.38 1.85
N LEU A 88 12.46 -0.81 2.33
CA LEU A 88 13.10 -1.44 3.49
C LEU A 88 14.61 -1.68 3.29
N VAL A 89 15.07 -1.84 2.05
CA VAL A 89 16.47 -2.11 1.72
C VAL A 89 17.23 -0.80 1.44
N THR A 90 16.60 0.14 0.74
CA THR A 90 17.28 1.33 0.20
C THR A 90 17.07 2.58 1.06
N GLY A 91 16.03 2.62 1.88
CA GLY A 91 15.53 3.82 2.54
C GLY A 91 14.80 4.81 1.61
N ASN A 92 14.83 4.58 0.30
CA ASN A 92 14.25 5.46 -0.72
C ASN A 92 12.94 4.86 -1.25
N TRP A 93 11.87 5.67 -1.23
CA TRP A 93 10.60 5.25 -1.80
C TRP A 93 10.63 5.41 -3.31
N GLU A 94 10.40 4.33 -4.05
CA GLU A 94 10.41 4.32 -5.52
C GLU A 94 9.01 4.09 -6.12
N GLY A 95 7.98 4.08 -5.28
CA GLY A 95 6.59 3.87 -5.71
C GLY A 95 5.90 5.13 -6.25
N GLY A 96 6.61 6.26 -6.30
CA GLY A 96 6.07 7.55 -6.70
C GLY A 96 4.96 8.06 -5.77
N GLY A 97 4.18 9.01 -6.27
CA GLY A 97 3.09 9.66 -5.55
C GLY A 97 3.47 11.03 -4.98
N HIS A 98 2.62 11.58 -4.10
CA HIS A 98 2.87 12.88 -3.46
C HIS A 98 3.55 12.71 -2.10
N GLY A 99 4.48 13.62 -1.77
CA GLY A 99 5.15 13.67 -0.46
C GLY A 99 6.61 13.22 -0.46
N GLU A 100 7.19 12.91 -1.61
CA GLU A 100 8.65 12.73 -1.72
C GLU A 100 9.34 14.10 -1.55
N PRO A 101 10.45 14.20 -0.78
CA PRO A 101 11.34 15.34 -0.89
C PRO A 101 11.86 15.40 -2.33
N ASP A 102 11.97 16.61 -2.91
CA ASP A 102 12.51 16.79 -4.25
C ASP A 102 13.82 16.01 -4.38
N ARG A 103 13.86 15.09 -5.36
CA ARG A 103 15.12 14.45 -5.75
C ARG A 103 16.00 15.52 -6.41
N PRO A 104 17.27 15.66 -6.02
CA PRO A 104 18.18 16.64 -6.60
C PRO A 104 18.44 16.40 -8.10
#